data_AF-A0A455U3A5-F1
#
_entry.id   AF-A0A455U3A5-F1
#
_cell.length_a   1.000
_cell.length_b   1.000
_cell.length_c   1.000
_cell.angle_alpha   90.00
_cell.angle_beta   90.00
_cell.angle_gamma   90.00
#
_symmetry.space_group_name_H-M   'P 1'
#
loop_
_entity.id
_entity.type
_entity.pdbx_description
1 polymer ?
#
loop_
_entity_poly.entity_id
_entity_poly.type
_entity_poly.pdbx_seq_one_letter_code
_entity_poly.pdbx_strand_id
1 'polypeptide(L)'
;MPASGDGREWGHLADGDLGLTTWVNELIWREFYQHVAVGFPQVCRYQPFQEHTKQLPWRDDEEGFQAWCEGRTGYPIVDAAMRQLVTTGWMHNRLRMITAMFLSKHLLIDWRRGEAFLCAT
;
A
#
# COMPACT_ATOMS: atom_id res chain seq x y z
N MET A 1 -6.36 -35.76 44.61
CA MET A 1 -7.01 -34.56 44.05
C MET A 1 -6.09 -33.96 42.98
N PRO A 2 -6.20 -34.35 41.69
CA PRO A 2 -5.57 -33.63 40.61
C PRO A 2 -6.53 -32.53 40.13
N ALA A 3 -6.08 -31.28 40.11
CA ALA A 3 -6.83 -30.17 39.52
C ALA A 3 -6.71 -30.27 37.99
N SER A 4 -7.80 -30.69 37.36
CA SER A 4 -8.01 -30.71 35.91
C SER A 4 -8.28 -29.30 35.37
N GLY A 5 -7.70 -29.01 34.20
CA GLY A 5 -8.26 -28.17 33.14
C GLY A 5 -8.56 -26.71 33.46
N ASP A 6 -7.74 -25.79 32.95
CA ASP A 6 -8.09 -25.08 31.71
C ASP A 6 -6.88 -24.22 31.31
N GLY A 7 -5.96 -24.82 30.55
CA GLY A 7 -4.98 -24.04 29.81
C GLY A 7 -5.77 -23.30 28.74
N ARG A 8 -6.01 -22.00 28.92
CA ARG A 8 -6.43 -21.15 27.81
C ARG A 8 -5.30 -21.15 26.79
N GLU A 9 -5.36 -22.09 25.87
CA GLU A 9 -4.54 -22.17 24.67
C GLU A 9 -4.96 -21.01 23.75
N TRP A 10 -4.58 -19.79 24.12
CA TRP A 10 -4.48 -18.71 23.14
C TRP A 10 -3.37 -19.14 22.18
N GLY A 11 -3.76 -19.47 20.94
CA GLY A 11 -2.91 -20.13 19.95
C GLY A 11 -1.47 -19.63 19.95
N HIS A 12 -0.54 -20.57 20.04
CA HIS A 12 0.90 -20.36 20.06
C HIS A 12 1.39 -19.91 18.67
N LEU A 13 0.97 -18.72 18.22
CA LEU A 13 1.30 -18.19 16.89
C LEU A 13 2.77 -17.75 16.77
N ALA A 14 3.47 -17.65 17.90
CA ALA A 14 4.83 -17.11 18.01
C ALA A 14 5.76 -18.05 18.79
N ASP A 15 5.65 -19.36 18.54
CA ASP A 15 6.54 -20.38 19.13
C ASP A 15 7.95 -20.37 18.48
N GLY A 16 8.60 -19.21 18.49
CA GLY A 16 10.01 -19.05 18.14
C GLY A 16 10.36 -18.86 16.66
N ASP A 17 9.42 -19.08 15.72
CA ASP A 17 9.70 -18.83 14.29
C ASP A 17 9.39 -17.38 13.88
N LEU A 18 10.46 -16.62 13.63
CA LEU A 18 10.39 -15.24 13.17
C LEU A 18 9.68 -15.13 11.80
N GLY A 19 9.84 -16.13 10.93
CA GLY A 19 9.22 -16.14 9.60
C GLY A 19 7.70 -16.22 9.68
N LEU A 20 7.19 -17.17 10.46
CA LEU A 20 5.76 -17.34 10.70
C LEU A 20 5.13 -16.08 11.33
N THR A 21 5.82 -15.48 12.31
CA THR A 21 5.37 -14.25 12.97
C THR A 21 5.28 -13.08 11.99
N THR A 22 6.27 -12.91 11.10
CA THR A 22 6.21 -11.88 10.05
C THR A 22 5.06 -12.13 9.09
N TRP A 23 4.83 -13.36 8.64
CA TRP A 23 3.73 -13.69 7.73
C TRP A 23 2.35 -13.45 8.36
N VAL A 24 2.18 -13.82 9.64
CA VAL A 24 0.95 -13.52 10.40
C VAL A 24 0.74 -12.01 10.52
N ASN A 25 1.79 -11.22 10.73
CA ASN A 25 1.67 -9.75 10.74
C ASN A 25 1.20 -9.18 9.40
N GLU A 26 1.67 -9.72 8.27
CA GLU A 26 1.18 -9.30 6.94
C GLU A 26 -0.30 -9.63 6.74
N LEU A 27 -0.78 -10.78 7.27
CA LEU A 27 -2.21 -11.11 7.27
C LEU A 27 -3.02 -10.15 8.16
N ILE A 28 -2.50 -9.81 9.33
CA ILE A 28 -3.13 -8.85 10.25
C ILE A 28 -3.28 -7.50 9.56
N TRP A 29 -2.28 -7.04 8.79
CA TRP A 29 -2.39 -5.82 7.99
C TRP A 29 -3.55 -5.88 7.00
N ARG A 30 -3.74 -6.99 6.29
CA ARG A 30 -4.88 -7.19 5.37
C ARG A 30 -6.23 -7.07 6.08
N GLU A 31 -6.37 -7.65 7.27
CA GLU A 31 -7.61 -7.56 8.06
C GLU A 31 -7.80 -6.15 8.65
N PHE A 32 -6.73 -5.52 9.10
CA PHE A 32 -6.75 -4.13 9.57
C PHE A 32 -7.22 -3.17 8.48
N TYR A 33 -6.75 -3.30 7.24
CA TYR A 33 -7.21 -2.47 6.12
C TYR A 33 -8.70 -2.63 5.84
N GLN A 34 -9.24 -3.85 5.91
CA GLN A 34 -10.68 -4.08 5.78
C GLN A 34 -11.46 -3.42 6.93
N HIS A 35 -10.96 -3.55 8.16
CA HIS A 35 -11.58 -2.92 9.32
C HIS A 35 -11.58 -1.39 9.22
N VAL A 36 -10.47 -0.79 8.79
CA VAL A 36 -10.36 0.66 8.55
C VAL A 36 -11.31 1.11 7.45
N ALA A 37 -11.45 0.36 6.35
CA ALA A 37 -12.37 0.68 5.27
C ALA A 37 -13.84 0.70 5.76
N VAL A 38 -14.22 -0.23 6.64
CA VAL A 38 -15.55 -0.27 7.25
C VAL A 38 -15.74 0.84 8.29
N GLY A 39 -14.74 1.07 9.15
CA GLY A 39 -14.80 2.07 10.22
C GLY A 39 -14.73 3.52 9.72
N PHE A 40 -14.05 3.76 8.60
CA PHE A 40 -13.85 5.07 8.00
C PHE A 40 -14.29 5.08 6.54
N PRO A 41 -15.60 5.02 6.24
CA PRO A 41 -16.11 4.96 4.87
C PRO A 41 -15.67 6.17 4.00
N GLN A 42 -15.17 7.24 4.62
CA GLN A 42 -14.57 8.39 3.95
C GLN A 42 -13.34 8.04 3.09
N VAL A 43 -12.53 7.04 3.45
CA VAL A 43 -11.34 6.66 2.66
C VAL A 43 -11.71 6.04 1.31
N CYS A 44 -12.86 5.36 1.21
CA CYS A 44 -13.34 4.78 -0.03
C CYS A 44 -14.10 5.78 -0.93
N ARG A 45 -14.23 7.05 -0.52
CA ARG A 45 -14.99 8.09 -1.24
C ARG A 45 -14.08 9.13 -1.91
N TYR A 46 -12.88 8.74 -2.35
CA TYR A 46 -11.88 9.64 -2.94
C TYR A 46 -11.47 10.80 -2.02
N GLN A 47 -11.66 10.68 -0.71
CA GLN A 47 -11.23 11.69 0.25
C GLN A 47 -9.91 11.27 0.89
N PRO A 48 -8.95 12.21 1.03
CA PRO A 48 -7.74 11.91 1.77
C PRO A 48 -8.08 11.61 3.23
N PHE A 49 -7.37 10.64 3.82
CA PHE A 49 -7.53 10.29 5.23
C PHE A 49 -7.25 11.48 6.16
N GLN A 50 -6.33 12.35 5.77
CA GLN A 50 -5.99 13.56 6.50
C GLN A 50 -6.66 14.77 5.84
N GLU A 51 -7.57 15.41 6.57
CA GLU A 51 -8.41 16.49 6.02
C GLU A 51 -7.60 17.70 5.53
N HIS A 52 -6.43 17.96 6.11
CA HIS A 52 -5.56 19.08 5.72
C HIS A 52 -4.90 18.90 4.34
N THR A 53 -4.78 17.68 3.82
CA THR A 53 -4.22 17.45 2.48
C THR A 53 -5.26 17.66 1.37
N LYS A 54 -6.53 17.95 1.71
CA LYS A 54 -7.57 18.33 0.72
C LYS A 54 -7.22 19.60 -0.05
N GLN A 55 -6.42 20.49 0.52
CA GLN A 55 -6.07 21.80 -0.06
C GLN A 55 -4.65 21.84 -0.62
N LEU A 56 -3.97 20.69 -0.78
CA LEU A 56 -2.62 20.69 -1.33
C LEU A 56 -2.68 21.07 -2.81
N PRO A 57 -1.90 22.09 -3.26
CA PRO A 57 -1.84 22.45 -4.67
C PRO A 57 -1.07 21.36 -5.43
N TRP A 58 -1.81 20.43 -6.04
CA TRP A 58 -1.23 19.42 -6.93
C TRP A 58 -0.71 20.09 -8.20
N ARG A 59 0.44 19.62 -8.69
CA ARG A 59 0.98 20.05 -9.97
C ARG A 59 0.28 19.27 -11.08
N ASP A 60 -0.23 20.00 -12.06
CA ASP A 60 -0.75 19.39 -13.29
C ASP A 60 0.40 19.25 -14.29
N ASP A 61 1.09 18.11 -14.22
CA ASP A 61 2.22 17.76 -15.08
C ASP A 61 1.94 16.42 -15.76
N GLU A 62 1.26 16.51 -16.91
CA GLU A 62 0.88 15.36 -17.71
C GLU A 62 2.08 14.60 -18.26
N GLU A 63 3.15 15.31 -18.62
CA GLU A 63 4.36 14.71 -19.17
C GLU A 63 5.09 13.89 -18.10
N GLY A 64 5.20 14.44 -16.87
CA GLY A 64 5.71 13.72 -15.71
C GLY A 64 4.85 12.50 -15.35
N PHE A 65 3.52 12.61 -15.47
CA PHE A 65 2.62 11.48 -15.24
C PHE A 65 2.83 10.36 -16.27
N GLN A 66 2.91 10.68 -17.56
CA GLN A 66 3.15 9.69 -18.62
C GLN A 66 4.53 9.05 -18.48
N ALA A 67 5.56 9.84 -18.18
CA ALA A 67 6.89 9.31 -17.90
C ALA A 67 6.88 8.33 -16.71
N TRP A 68 6.07 8.58 -15.69
CA TRP A 68 5.88 7.65 -14.57
C TRP A 68 5.12 6.38 -15.00
N CYS A 69 3.99 6.50 -15.70
CA CYS A 69 3.21 5.37 -16.22
C CYS A 69 4.05 4.43 -17.09
N GLU A 70 4.93 4.99 -17.93
CA GLU A 70 5.77 4.23 -18.85
C GLU A 70 7.13 3.82 -18.25
N GLY A 71 7.43 4.19 -17.00
CA GLY A 71 8.70 3.88 -16.34
C GLY A 71 9.92 4.49 -17.05
N ARG A 72 9.84 5.80 -17.34
CA ARG A 72 10.89 6.66 -17.91
C ARG A 72 11.15 7.90 -17.05
N THR A 73 11.04 7.77 -15.74
CA THR A 73 11.30 8.84 -14.77
C THR A 73 12.78 9.15 -14.62
N GLY A 74 13.67 8.27 -15.09
CA GLY A 74 15.11 8.39 -14.91
C GLY A 74 15.61 7.84 -13.57
N TYR A 75 14.71 7.35 -12.71
CA TYR A 75 15.03 6.66 -11.47
C TYR A 75 14.94 5.15 -11.67
N PRO A 76 16.05 4.40 -11.69
CA PRO A 76 16.07 2.99 -12.06
C PRO A 76 15.09 2.12 -11.26
N ILE A 77 14.92 2.42 -9.96
CA ILE A 77 14.03 1.66 -9.07
C ILE A 77 12.54 1.88 -9.38
N VAL A 78 12.15 3.12 -9.68
CA VAL A 78 10.77 3.48 -10.02
C VAL A 78 10.44 2.96 -11.42
N ASP A 79 11.38 3.13 -12.35
CA ASP A 79 11.24 2.68 -13.74
C ASP A 79 11.11 1.15 -13.83
N ALA A 80 11.93 0.40 -13.08
CA ALA A 80 11.82 -1.04 -13.01
C ALA A 80 10.49 -1.49 -12.39
N ALA A 81 10.04 -0.83 -11.32
CA ALA A 81 8.78 -1.15 -10.67
C ALA A 81 7.58 -0.94 -11.60
N MET A 82 7.54 0.20 -12.30
CA MET A 82 6.45 0.53 -13.23
C MET A 82 6.42 -0.42 -14.43
N ARG A 83 7.59 -0.74 -15.01
CA ARG A 83 7.68 -1.74 -16.08
C ARG A 83 7.25 -3.13 -15.62
N GLN A 84 7.63 -3.52 -14.40
CA GLN A 84 7.18 -4.78 -13.82
C GLN A 84 5.65 -4.80 -13.68
N LEU A 85 5.05 -3.74 -13.15
CA LEU A 85 3.60 -3.64 -13.02
C LEU A 85 2.89 -3.78 -14.38
N VAL A 86 3.33 -3.03 -15.39
CA VAL A 86 2.73 -3.07 -16.73
C VAL A 86 2.88 -4.43 -17.41
N THR A 87 3.97 -5.15 -17.13
CA THR A 87 4.24 -6.45 -17.78
C THR A 87 3.56 -7.62 -17.06
N THR A 88 3.55 -7.61 -15.72
CA THR A 88 3.14 -8.77 -14.91
C THR A 88 1.85 -8.55 -14.12
N GLY A 89 1.32 -7.32 -14.07
CA GLY A 89 0.16 -6.96 -13.23
C GLY A 89 0.40 -7.13 -11.72
N TRP A 90 1.66 -7.29 -11.31
CA TRP A 90 2.03 -7.54 -9.92
C TRP A 90 3.28 -6.75 -9.55
N MET A 91 3.24 -6.11 -8.38
CA MET A 91 4.36 -5.34 -7.85
C MET A 91 4.55 -5.67 -6.37
N HIS A 92 5.81 -5.83 -5.96
CA HIS A 92 6.15 -6.06 -4.56
C HIS A 92 5.70 -4.88 -3.67
N ASN A 93 5.24 -5.16 -2.44
CA ASN A 93 4.68 -4.15 -1.54
C ASN A 93 5.60 -2.94 -1.33
N ARG A 94 6.91 -3.19 -1.13
CA ARG A 94 7.91 -2.11 -0.98
C ARG A 94 7.98 -1.21 -2.20
N LEU A 95 7.91 -1.79 -3.40
CA LEU A 95 7.97 -1.03 -4.65
C LEU A 95 6.70 -0.19 -4.81
N ARG A 96 5.52 -0.74 -4.44
CA ARG A 96 4.25 0.02 -4.46
C ARG A 96 4.35 1.28 -3.59
N MET A 97 4.91 1.15 -2.39
CA MET A 97 5.15 2.28 -1.49
C MET A 97 6.09 3.33 -2.10
N ILE A 98 7.22 2.90 -2.67
CA ILE A 98 8.22 3.80 -3.24
C ILE A 98 7.62 4.57 -4.43
N THR A 99 7.00 3.85 -5.34
CA THR A 99 6.41 4.39 -6.57
C THR A 99 5.26 5.35 -6.25
N ALA A 100 4.40 5.02 -5.27
CA ALA A 100 3.33 5.92 -4.82
C ALA A 100 3.88 7.18 -4.13
N MET A 101 4.88 7.05 -3.26
CA MET A 101 5.53 8.20 -2.63
C MET A 101 6.25 9.09 -3.64
N PHE A 102 6.84 8.50 -4.69
CA PHE A 102 7.47 9.25 -5.76
C PHE A 102 6.45 10.13 -6.49
N LEU A 103 5.28 9.58 -6.82
CA LEU A 103 4.19 10.33 -7.44
C LEU A 103 3.73 11.51 -6.56
N SER A 104 3.39 11.25 -5.29
CA SER A 104 2.83 12.29 -4.42
C SER A 104 3.85 13.30 -3.91
N LYS A 105 5.13 12.93 -3.73
CA LYS A 105 6.14 13.80 -3.09
C LYS A 105 7.17 14.37 -4.05
N HIS A 106 7.60 13.62 -5.06
CA HIS A 106 8.60 14.12 -6.02
C HIS A 106 7.93 14.82 -7.20
N LEU A 107 6.90 14.20 -7.77
CA LEU A 107 6.14 14.80 -8.89
C LEU A 107 5.05 15.77 -8.41
N LEU A 108 4.60 15.63 -7.16
CA LEU A 108 3.48 16.40 -6.58
C LEU A 108 2.19 16.29 -7.43
N ILE A 109 1.99 15.14 -8.07
CA ILE A 109 0.80 14.85 -8.89
C ILE A 109 -0.32 14.31 -7.99
N ASP A 110 -1.57 14.58 -8.37
CA ASP A 110 -2.75 14.06 -7.66
C ASP A 110 -2.69 12.53 -7.55
N TRP A 111 -2.66 12.05 -6.31
CA TRP A 111 -2.59 10.63 -5.94
C TRP A 111 -3.77 9.81 -6.50
N ARG A 112 -4.93 10.42 -6.75
CA ARG A 112 -6.10 9.74 -7.33
C ARG A 112 -5.83 9.24 -8.74
N ARG A 113 -5.03 9.99 -9.52
CA ARG A 113 -4.60 9.57 -10.86
C ARG A 113 -3.69 8.34 -10.79
N GLY A 114 -2.79 8.33 -9.81
CA GLY A 114 -1.93 7.19 -9.52
C GLY A 114 -2.70 5.95 -9.07
N GLU A 115 -3.67 6.11 -8.16
CA GLU A 115 -4.54 5.03 -7.71
C GLU A 115 -5.30 4.41 -8.88
N ALA A 116 -5.93 5.24 -9.73
CA ALA A 116 -6.67 4.77 -10.89
C ALA A 116 -5.77 3.95 -11.84
N PHE A 117 -4.54 4.41 -12.10
CA PHE A 117 -3.60 3.69 -12.96
C PHE A 117 -3.14 2.36 -12.34
N LEU A 118 -2.79 2.35 -11.05
CA LEU A 118 -2.34 1.15 -10.33
C LEU A 118 -3.45 0.10 -10.19
N CYS A 119 -4.73 0.50 -10.20
CA CYS A 119 -5.87 -0.42 -10.17
C CYS A 119 -6.32 -0.89 -11.57
N ALA A 120 -6.01 -0.13 -12.62
CA ALA A 120 -6.40 -0.46 -14.00
C ALA A 120 -5.41 -1.38 -14.73
N THR A 121 -4.17 -1.48 -14.23
CA THR A 121 -3.08 -2.28 -14.82
C THR A 121 -2.96 -3.62 -14.11
#